data_AF-A0A0B7IP34-F1
#
_entry.id   AF-A0A0B7IP34-F1
#
_cell.length_a   1.000
_cell.length_b   1.000
_cell.length_c   1.000
_cell.angle_alpha   90.00
_cell.angle_beta   90.00
_cell.angle_gamma   90.00
#
_symmetry.space_group_name_H-M   'P 1'
#
loop_
_entity.id
_entity.type
_entity.pdbx_description
1 polymer ?
#
loop_
_entity_poly.entity_id
_entity_poly.type
_entity_poly.pdbx_seq_one_letter_code
_entity_poly.pdbx_strand_id
1 'polypeptide(L)'
;MKNNTYQEQFFSWAGLFALSLRLVIGWTYFSAFWRRMVLEDKLSPEVAGYVGEKFNHFLPNALGIKPLIEYLVSNPDKLEFAMIAFTIVEAIVGLFIMLGLFTRLMSVGVFSLAMGILLGSGWLGTTCLDEWQIGVLGLAGGFTIFLTGGGFYSLDDFLMCKNYAFTSKKWFNYLGSGILTIKQLKPLVLVFSLLIFSITLFTNQYFHGGVFGKLHNKSVKPKVEISNVMLADNELTFEVFRVEGADVYGSFLIEMQILNEKGEVSKSWNMNYLSKFPQEKINNYYVAKVKPGKHSLILPLGAKADLSVSLEGLPKSEIKTLKLIDISGAEWTAEIH
;
A
#
# COMPACT_ATOMS: atom_id res chain seq x y z
N MET A 1 -38.69 -3.04 29.62
CA MET A 1 -38.99 -1.86 28.78
C MET A 1 -38.15 -0.64 29.18
N LYS A 2 -38.18 -0.12 30.42
CA LYS A 2 -37.34 1.05 30.83
C LYS A 2 -35.83 0.90 30.56
N ASN A 3 -35.21 -0.27 30.81
CA ASN A 3 -33.77 -0.47 30.57
C ASN A 3 -33.36 -0.39 29.10
N ASN A 4 -34.22 -0.76 28.15
CA ASN A 4 -33.90 -0.70 26.73
C ASN A 4 -33.89 0.75 26.25
N THR A 5 -34.81 1.58 26.74
CA THR A 5 -34.90 3.00 26.36
C THR A 5 -33.68 3.80 26.80
N TYR A 6 -33.16 3.56 28.02
CA TYR A 6 -31.92 4.20 28.47
C TYR A 6 -30.69 3.72 27.69
N GLN A 7 -30.63 2.43 27.33
CA GLN A 7 -29.54 1.88 26.52
C GLN A 7 -29.57 2.42 25.09
N GLU A 8 -30.74 2.50 24.47
CA GLU A 8 -30.92 3.12 23.14
C GLU A 8 -30.45 4.57 23.16
N GLN A 9 -30.91 5.37 24.14
CA GLN A 9 -30.44 6.75 24.29
C GLN A 9 -28.93 6.85 24.44
N PHE A 10 -28.30 5.96 25.22
CA PHE A 10 -26.83 5.95 25.38
C PHE A 10 -26.11 5.73 24.04
N PHE A 11 -26.53 4.74 23.24
CA PHE A 11 -25.92 4.50 21.92
C PHE A 11 -26.17 5.66 20.95
N SER A 12 -27.35 6.28 20.99
CA SER A 12 -27.65 7.45 20.15
C SER A 12 -26.73 8.64 20.47
N TRP A 13 -26.48 8.92 21.75
CA TRP A 13 -25.54 9.96 22.18
C TRP A 13 -24.07 9.60 21.88
N ALA A 14 -23.67 8.34 22.09
CA ALA A 14 -22.33 7.89 21.76
C ALA A 14 -22.05 8.04 20.25
N GLY A 15 -23.00 7.63 19.40
CA GLY A 15 -22.90 7.82 17.95
C GLY A 15 -22.91 9.29 17.53
N LEU A 16 -23.63 10.15 18.25
CA LEU A 16 -23.59 11.60 18.03
C LEU A 16 -22.19 12.18 18.28
N PHE A 17 -21.52 11.77 19.37
CA PHE A 17 -20.16 12.20 19.65
C PHE A 17 -19.14 11.66 18.64
N ALA A 18 -19.40 10.49 18.05
CA ALA A 18 -18.59 9.91 16.99
C ALA A 18 -18.93 10.44 15.58
N LEU A 19 -19.89 11.38 15.43
CA LEU A 19 -20.37 11.83 14.12
C LEU A 19 -19.26 12.42 13.25
N SER A 20 -18.41 13.27 13.82
CA SER A 20 -17.29 13.88 13.09
C SER A 20 -16.32 12.82 12.57
N LEU A 21 -15.99 11.85 13.42
CA LEU A 21 -15.14 10.71 13.07
C LEU A 21 -15.77 9.88 11.94
N ARG A 22 -17.07 9.61 12.01
CA ARG A 22 -17.82 8.86 11.00
C ARG A 22 -17.81 9.55 9.63
N LEU A 23 -18.06 10.86 9.61
CA LEU A 23 -18.08 11.64 8.36
C LEU A 23 -16.68 11.74 7.73
N VAL A 24 -15.65 12.04 8.54
CA VAL A 24 -14.29 12.21 8.04
C VAL A 24 -13.72 10.87 7.54
N ILE A 25 -13.85 9.79 8.31
CA ILE A 25 -13.42 8.45 7.88
C ILE A 25 -14.17 8.00 6.63
N GLY A 26 -15.48 8.27 6.55
CA GLY A 26 -16.23 7.91 5.36
C GLY A 26 -15.75 8.66 4.11
N TRP A 27 -15.42 9.95 4.26
CA TRP A 27 -14.87 10.75 3.16
C TRP A 27 -13.48 10.26 2.73
N THR A 28 -12.59 9.86 3.67
CA THR A 28 -11.25 9.40 3.28
C THR A 28 -11.31 8.20 2.33
N TYR A 29 -12.21 7.23 2.56
CA TYR A 29 -12.42 6.11 1.64
C TYR A 29 -13.21 6.50 0.40
N PHE A 30 -14.33 7.21 0.54
CA PHE A 30 -15.17 7.59 -0.61
C PHE A 30 -14.41 8.48 -1.61
N SER A 31 -13.53 9.36 -1.12
CA SER A 31 -12.73 10.25 -1.96
C SER A 31 -11.75 9.48 -2.86
N ALA A 32 -11.36 8.24 -2.52
CA ALA A 32 -10.55 7.40 -3.40
C ALA A 32 -11.33 7.04 -4.67
N PHE A 33 -12.59 6.60 -4.53
CA PHE A 33 -13.50 6.39 -5.65
C PHE A 33 -13.74 7.69 -6.43
N TRP A 34 -14.07 8.78 -5.73
CA TRP A 34 -14.39 10.05 -6.37
C TRP A 34 -13.23 10.56 -7.24
N ARG A 35 -11.99 10.49 -6.73
CA ARG A 35 -10.80 10.89 -7.47
C ARG A 35 -10.51 10.01 -8.68
N ARG A 36 -10.70 8.69 -8.56
CA ARG A 36 -10.33 7.69 -9.59
C ARG A 36 -11.38 7.48 -10.68
N MET A 37 -12.62 7.91 -10.45
CA MET A 37 -13.74 7.72 -11.38
C MET A 37 -14.35 9.02 -11.90
N VAL A 38 -14.40 10.06 -11.06
CA VAL A 38 -15.10 11.31 -11.40
C VAL A 38 -14.12 12.40 -11.81
N LEU A 39 -13.01 12.55 -11.08
CA LEU A 39 -12.05 13.63 -11.35
C LEU A 39 -11.02 13.24 -12.42
N GLU A 40 -10.45 12.04 -12.31
CA GLU A 40 -9.48 11.52 -13.28
C GLU A 40 -9.71 10.02 -13.47
N ASP A 41 -9.68 9.53 -14.71
CA ASP A 41 -9.69 8.09 -14.98
C ASP A 41 -8.32 7.50 -14.62
N LYS A 42 -8.29 6.75 -13.51
CA LYS A 42 -7.08 6.07 -12.99
C LYS A 42 -7.25 4.56 -12.88
N LEU A 43 -8.36 4.02 -13.36
CA LEU A 43 -8.65 2.58 -13.29
C LEU A 43 -8.28 1.84 -14.58
N SER A 44 -8.18 2.54 -15.71
CA SER A 44 -7.72 1.93 -16.95
C SER A 44 -6.19 1.70 -16.93
N PRO A 45 -5.72 0.49 -17.26
CA PRO A 45 -4.28 0.19 -17.43
C PRO A 45 -3.61 0.99 -18.55
N GLU A 46 -4.39 1.50 -19.49
CA GLU A 46 -3.87 2.23 -20.66
C GLU A 46 -3.56 3.70 -20.36
N VAL A 47 -4.07 4.22 -19.22
CA VAL A 47 -3.96 5.63 -18.86
C VAL A 47 -2.77 5.86 -17.93
N ALA A 48 -2.05 6.96 -18.17
CA ALA A 48 -0.94 7.37 -17.31
C ALA A 48 -1.39 7.58 -15.86
N GLY A 49 -0.70 6.92 -14.93
CA GLY A 49 -1.02 6.97 -13.50
C GLY A 49 -2.05 5.93 -13.07
N TYR A 50 -2.25 4.87 -13.86
CA TYR A 50 -3.01 3.68 -13.49
C TYR A 50 -2.71 3.24 -12.04
N VAL A 51 -3.76 3.04 -11.25
CA VAL A 51 -3.63 2.73 -9.82
C VAL A 51 -2.90 1.42 -9.56
N GLY A 52 -2.92 0.46 -10.49
CA GLY A 52 -2.18 -0.79 -10.34
C GLY A 52 -0.66 -0.61 -10.35
N GLU A 53 -0.13 0.42 -11.04
CA GLU A 53 1.30 0.78 -10.92
C GLU A 53 1.63 1.25 -9.50
N LYS A 54 0.73 2.02 -8.87
CA LYS A 54 0.91 2.44 -7.47
C LYS A 54 0.80 1.27 -6.51
N PHE A 55 -0.08 0.30 -6.79
CA PHE A 55 -0.19 -0.90 -5.97
C PHE A 55 1.11 -1.71 -5.97
N ASN A 56 1.87 -1.67 -7.07
CA ASN A 56 3.19 -2.30 -7.15
C ASN A 56 4.20 -1.73 -6.14
N HIS A 57 4.05 -0.46 -5.77
CA HIS A 57 4.92 0.18 -4.78
C HIS A 57 4.77 -0.45 -3.39
N PHE A 58 3.68 -1.16 -3.11
CA PHE A 58 3.45 -1.79 -1.81
C PHE A 58 4.30 -3.05 -1.63
N LEU A 59 4.67 -3.71 -2.73
CA LEU A 59 5.28 -5.04 -2.73
C LEU A 59 6.57 -5.19 -1.89
N PRO A 60 7.57 -4.29 -1.97
CA PRO A 60 8.89 -4.55 -1.41
C PRO A 60 8.91 -4.89 0.09
N ASN A 61 8.25 -4.06 0.90
CA ASN A 61 8.27 -4.15 2.37
C ASN A 61 6.89 -4.40 2.98
N ALA A 62 5.93 -4.93 2.20
CA ALA A 62 4.63 -5.32 2.73
C ALA A 62 4.76 -6.38 3.84
N LEU A 63 3.97 -6.20 4.90
CA LEU A 63 3.93 -7.08 6.06
C LEU A 63 2.83 -8.14 5.89
N GLY A 64 3.21 -9.41 5.79
CA GLY A 64 2.28 -10.56 5.81
C GLY A 64 1.44 -10.77 4.54
N ILE A 65 1.27 -9.76 3.69
CA ILE A 65 0.47 -9.83 2.45
C ILE A 65 1.30 -9.77 1.16
N LYS A 66 2.63 -9.85 1.26
CA LYS A 66 3.55 -9.77 0.12
C LYS A 66 3.23 -10.78 -1.01
N PRO A 67 2.96 -12.08 -0.75
CA PRO A 67 2.66 -13.05 -1.82
C PRO A 67 1.37 -12.71 -2.59
N LEU A 68 0.37 -12.15 -1.90
CA LEU A 68 -0.87 -11.73 -2.54
C LEU A 68 -0.63 -10.53 -3.47
N ILE A 69 0.14 -9.55 -3.01
CA ILE A 69 0.50 -8.38 -3.83
C ILE A 69 1.31 -8.85 -5.04
N GLU A 70 2.32 -9.69 -4.85
CA GLU A 70 3.17 -10.24 -5.90
C GLU A 70 2.35 -10.96 -6.98
N TYR A 71 1.42 -11.81 -6.56
CA TYR A 71 0.50 -12.48 -7.46
C TYR A 71 -0.32 -11.50 -8.30
N LEU A 72 -0.89 -10.46 -7.70
CA LEU A 72 -1.68 -9.47 -8.43
C LEU A 72 -0.80 -8.68 -9.41
N VAL A 73 0.34 -8.15 -8.98
CA VAL A 73 1.20 -7.31 -9.85
C VAL A 73 1.90 -8.10 -10.96
N SER A 74 1.99 -9.42 -10.83
CA SER A 74 2.45 -10.33 -11.89
C SER A 74 1.33 -10.74 -12.86
N ASN A 75 0.07 -10.43 -12.56
CA ASN A 75 -1.10 -10.80 -13.36
C ASN A 75 -1.96 -9.54 -13.67
N PRO A 76 -1.63 -8.77 -14.72
CA PRO A 76 -2.28 -7.48 -15.02
C PRO A 76 -3.81 -7.53 -15.05
N ASP A 77 -4.40 -8.53 -15.72
CA ASP A 77 -5.87 -8.67 -15.83
C ASP A 77 -6.55 -8.85 -14.46
N LYS A 78 -5.89 -9.60 -13.55
CA LYS A 78 -6.38 -9.83 -12.20
C LYS A 78 -6.19 -8.60 -11.32
N LEU A 79 -5.08 -7.88 -11.52
CA LEU A 79 -4.82 -6.62 -10.83
C LEU A 79 -5.88 -5.59 -11.17
N GLU A 80 -6.23 -5.43 -12.44
CA GLU A 80 -7.26 -4.49 -12.89
C GLU A 80 -8.61 -4.78 -12.23
N PHE A 81 -9.05 -6.04 -12.31
CA PHE A 81 -10.27 -6.46 -11.64
C PHE A 81 -10.23 -6.18 -10.13
N ALA A 82 -9.11 -6.49 -9.47
CA ALA A 82 -8.93 -6.22 -8.05
C ALA A 82 -8.99 -4.72 -7.73
N MET A 83 -8.36 -3.86 -8.54
CA MET A 83 -8.36 -2.41 -8.35
C MET A 83 -9.75 -1.80 -8.51
N ILE A 84 -10.53 -2.29 -9.48
CA ILE A 84 -11.94 -1.90 -9.65
C ILE A 84 -12.76 -2.35 -8.43
N ALA A 85 -12.62 -3.62 -8.03
CA ALA A 85 -13.34 -4.17 -6.88
C ALA A 85 -13.02 -3.40 -5.58
N PHE A 86 -11.75 -3.12 -5.30
CA PHE A 86 -11.35 -2.31 -4.14
C PHE A 86 -11.94 -0.91 -4.19
N THR A 87 -11.92 -0.26 -5.36
CA THR A 87 -12.47 1.09 -5.52
C THR A 87 -13.99 1.13 -5.31
N ILE A 88 -14.73 0.08 -5.74
CA ILE A 88 -16.16 -0.05 -5.45
C ILE A 88 -16.40 -0.28 -3.95
N VAL A 89 -15.60 -1.14 -3.30
CA VAL A 89 -15.71 -1.37 -1.85
C VAL A 89 -15.44 -0.08 -1.07
N GLU A 90 -14.40 0.68 -1.42
CA GLU A 90 -14.10 1.99 -0.84
C GLU A 90 -15.27 2.97 -1.02
N ALA A 91 -15.91 2.97 -2.19
CA ALA A 91 -17.08 3.80 -2.47
C ALA A 91 -18.27 3.43 -1.58
N ILE A 92 -18.62 2.15 -1.51
CA ILE A 92 -19.76 1.66 -0.74
C ILE A 92 -19.52 1.89 0.75
N VAL A 93 -18.38 1.44 1.28
CA VAL A 93 -18.03 1.58 2.70
C VAL A 93 -17.98 3.06 3.08
N GLY A 94 -17.28 3.87 2.28
CA GLY A 94 -17.14 5.30 2.54
C GLY A 94 -18.46 6.05 2.51
N LEU A 95 -19.30 5.81 1.49
CA LEU A 95 -20.60 6.47 1.39
C LEU A 95 -21.56 6.02 2.50
N PHE A 96 -21.68 4.72 2.73
CA PHE A 96 -22.65 4.19 3.69
C PHE A 96 -22.25 4.50 5.13
N ILE A 97 -20.95 4.53 5.46
CA ILE A 97 -20.53 4.99 6.78
C ILE A 97 -20.84 6.49 6.98
N MET A 98 -20.64 7.35 5.97
CA MET A 98 -21.00 8.78 6.08
C MET A 98 -22.50 8.97 6.35
N LEU A 99 -23.33 8.23 5.63
CA LEU A 99 -24.80 8.25 5.80
C LEU A 99 -25.27 7.56 7.08
N GLY A 100 -24.42 6.73 7.70
CA GLY A 100 -24.79 5.89 8.83
C GLY A 100 -25.78 4.79 8.47
N LEU A 101 -25.58 4.14 7.31
CA LEU A 101 -26.36 3.00 6.85
C LEU A 101 -25.60 1.71 7.12
N PHE A 102 -26.19 0.78 7.86
CA PHE A 102 -25.53 -0.42 8.39
C PHE A 102 -24.19 -0.07 9.06
N THR A 103 -24.23 0.89 9.98
CA THR A 103 -23.03 1.58 10.49
C THR A 103 -21.98 0.59 11.01
N ARG A 104 -22.38 -0.45 11.74
CA ARG A 104 -21.44 -1.44 12.29
C ARG A 104 -20.82 -2.32 11.22
N LEU A 105 -21.60 -2.75 10.23
CA LEU A 105 -21.07 -3.49 9.08
C LEU A 105 -20.05 -2.63 8.32
N MET A 106 -20.39 -1.36 8.08
CA MET A 106 -19.48 -0.44 7.41
C MET A 106 -18.23 -0.15 8.24
N SER A 107 -18.33 -0.13 9.58
CA SER A 107 -17.17 -0.02 10.47
C SER A 107 -16.22 -1.22 10.36
N VAL A 108 -16.76 -2.43 10.16
CA VAL A 108 -15.92 -3.61 9.83
C VAL A 108 -15.23 -3.40 8.49
N GLY A 109 -15.93 -2.87 7.49
CA GLY A 109 -15.34 -2.48 6.20
C GLY A 109 -14.19 -1.49 6.36
N VAL A 110 -14.39 -0.40 7.11
CA VAL A 110 -13.36 0.58 7.46
C VAL A 110 -12.15 -0.10 8.11
N PHE A 111 -12.39 -0.94 9.12
CA PHE A 111 -11.32 -1.66 9.81
C PHE A 111 -10.52 -2.55 8.85
N SER A 112 -11.20 -3.30 7.97
CA SER A 112 -10.56 -4.16 6.98
C SER A 112 -9.74 -3.37 5.94
N LEU A 113 -10.29 -2.27 5.42
CA LEU A 113 -9.58 -1.39 4.49
C LEU A 113 -8.35 -0.76 5.14
N ALA A 114 -8.50 -0.25 6.36
CA ALA A 114 -7.39 0.30 7.15
C ALA A 114 -6.29 -0.74 7.41
N MET A 115 -6.67 -1.97 7.74
CA MET A 115 -5.72 -3.07 7.93
C MET A 115 -4.97 -3.39 6.63
N GLY A 116 -5.66 -3.43 5.50
CA GLY A 116 -5.03 -3.67 4.20
C GLY A 116 -3.98 -2.61 3.84
N ILE A 117 -4.32 -1.33 4.05
CA ILE A 117 -3.38 -0.20 3.87
C ILE A 117 -2.19 -0.33 4.82
N LEU A 118 -2.44 -0.58 6.11
CA LEU A 118 -1.38 -0.70 7.11
C LEU A 118 -0.38 -1.82 6.77
N LEU A 119 -0.89 -3.00 6.38
CA LEU A 119 -0.07 -4.16 6.06
C LEU A 119 0.66 -4.01 4.71
N GLY A 120 0.04 -3.40 3.71
CA GLY A 120 0.64 -3.24 2.38
C GLY A 120 1.61 -2.06 2.31
N SER A 121 1.17 -0.90 2.77
CA SER A 121 1.82 0.38 2.52
C SER A 121 2.23 1.13 3.80
N GLY A 122 2.09 0.55 4.99
CA GLY A 122 2.43 1.23 6.26
C GLY A 122 3.91 1.62 6.42
N TRP A 123 4.79 1.18 5.53
CA TRP A 123 6.19 1.60 5.45
C TRP A 123 6.42 2.80 4.52
N LEU A 124 5.43 3.15 3.68
CA LEU A 124 5.48 4.30 2.80
C LEU A 124 5.30 5.60 3.60
N GLY A 125 5.86 6.69 3.06
CA GLY A 125 5.92 7.98 3.72
C GLY A 125 7.26 8.68 3.54
N THR A 126 7.42 9.48 2.48
CA THR A 126 8.67 10.18 2.16
C THR A 126 8.99 11.29 3.16
N THR A 127 7.96 11.95 3.70
CA THR A 127 8.08 13.09 4.63
C THR A 127 7.36 12.83 5.94
N CYS A 128 6.13 12.30 5.87
CA CYS A 128 5.27 11.98 6.99
C CYS A 128 4.93 10.48 7.00
N LEU A 129 4.50 9.94 8.14
CA LEU A 129 4.07 8.54 8.29
C LEU A 129 2.65 8.33 7.77
N ASP A 130 2.35 8.81 6.56
CA ASP A 130 0.99 9.04 6.08
C ASP A 130 0.18 7.73 6.00
N GLU A 131 0.66 6.73 5.28
CA GLU A 131 -0.03 5.46 5.11
C GLU A 131 -0.18 4.69 6.44
N TRP A 132 0.85 4.77 7.29
CA TRP A 132 0.80 4.18 8.63
C TRP A 132 -0.25 4.86 9.51
N GLN A 133 -0.28 6.19 9.54
CA GLN A 133 -1.25 6.98 10.30
C GLN A 133 -2.68 6.71 9.82
N ILE A 134 -2.91 6.67 8.50
CA ILE A 134 -4.20 6.29 7.90
C ILE A 134 -4.62 4.90 8.38
N GLY A 135 -3.70 3.93 8.35
CA GLY A 135 -3.94 2.58 8.82
C GLY A 135 -4.35 2.52 10.30
N VAL A 136 -3.51 3.01 11.21
CA VAL A 136 -3.76 2.87 12.65
C VAL A 136 -4.94 3.70 13.15
N LEU A 137 -5.14 4.90 12.61
CA LEU A 137 -6.31 5.73 12.93
C LEU A 137 -7.59 5.14 12.33
N GLY A 138 -7.52 4.53 11.14
CA GLY A 138 -8.63 3.81 10.53
C GLY A 138 -9.06 2.58 11.36
N LEU A 139 -8.10 1.82 11.91
CA LEU A 139 -8.40 0.70 12.81
C LEU A 139 -9.09 1.17 14.10
N ALA A 140 -8.51 2.16 14.77
CA ALA A 140 -9.08 2.72 16.01
C ALA A 140 -10.44 3.37 15.76
N GLY A 141 -10.57 4.10 14.65
CA GLY A 141 -11.79 4.80 14.28
C GLY A 141 -12.91 3.85 13.86
N GLY A 142 -12.61 2.86 13.03
CA GLY A 142 -13.55 1.80 12.66
C GLY A 142 -14.05 1.05 13.90
N PHE A 143 -13.15 0.66 14.81
CA PHE A 143 -13.54 0.01 16.06
C PHE A 143 -14.42 0.91 16.96
N THR A 144 -14.07 2.20 17.07
CA THR A 144 -14.85 3.16 17.85
C THR A 144 -16.27 3.30 17.29
N ILE A 145 -16.41 3.51 15.97
CA ILE A 145 -17.72 3.65 15.33
C ILE A 145 -18.54 2.35 15.44
N PHE A 146 -17.90 1.19 15.37
CA PHE A 146 -18.57 -0.10 15.58
C PHE A 146 -19.23 -0.17 16.97
N LEU A 147 -18.53 0.31 18.01
CA LEU A 147 -19.05 0.32 19.37
C LEU A 147 -20.18 1.35 19.53
N THR A 148 -19.99 2.57 19.00
CA THR A 148 -20.95 3.68 19.19
C THR A 148 -22.21 3.56 18.34
N GLY A 149 -22.12 2.95 17.16
CA GLY A 149 -23.18 3.00 16.15
C GLY A 149 -23.27 4.38 15.47
N GLY A 150 -24.34 4.58 14.69
CA GLY A 150 -24.54 5.74 13.82
C GLY A 150 -25.09 7.00 14.49
N GLY A 151 -25.68 6.89 15.68
CA GLY A 151 -26.26 8.04 16.40
C GLY A 151 -27.49 8.66 15.73
N PHE A 152 -27.95 9.80 16.26
CA PHE A 152 -29.17 10.49 15.81
C PHE A 152 -29.15 10.90 14.33
N TYR A 153 -27.98 11.26 13.80
CA TYR A 153 -27.83 11.68 12.41
C TYR A 153 -27.40 10.49 11.53
N SER A 154 -28.11 9.37 11.60
CA SER A 154 -27.85 8.19 10.78
C SER A 154 -29.10 7.71 10.06
N LEU A 155 -28.91 7.12 8.87
CA LEU A 155 -29.98 6.40 8.19
C LEU A 155 -30.46 5.21 9.02
N ASP A 156 -29.58 4.54 9.77
CA ASP A 156 -29.99 3.48 10.71
C ASP A 156 -31.02 3.98 11.73
N ASP A 157 -30.76 5.11 12.39
CA ASP A 157 -31.68 5.72 13.37
C ASP A 157 -32.99 6.18 12.72
N PHE A 158 -32.92 6.78 11.53
CA PHE A 158 -34.11 7.14 10.76
C PHE A 158 -34.98 5.91 10.43
N LEU A 159 -34.36 4.80 9.98
CA LEU A 159 -35.05 3.56 9.65
C LEU A 159 -35.65 2.89 10.90
N MET A 160 -34.96 2.99 12.04
CA MET A 160 -35.47 2.52 13.34
C MET A 160 -36.67 3.34 13.79
N CYS A 161 -36.60 4.68 13.70
CA CYS A 161 -37.70 5.57 14.07
C CYS A 161 -38.95 5.38 13.20
N LYS A 162 -38.78 5.02 11.92
CA LYS A 162 -39.88 4.66 11.01
C LYS A 162 -40.45 3.26 11.25
N ASN A 163 -39.88 2.50 12.19
CA ASN A 163 -40.34 1.18 12.61
C ASN A 163 -40.45 0.18 11.43
N TYR A 164 -39.49 0.21 10.50
CA TYR A 164 -39.43 -0.77 9.43
C TYR A 164 -39.25 -2.19 9.98
N ALA A 165 -39.93 -3.18 9.39
CA ALA A 165 -39.99 -4.54 9.94
C ALA A 165 -38.60 -5.21 10.13
N PHE A 166 -37.60 -4.83 9.34
CA PHE A 166 -36.25 -5.40 9.43
C PHE A 166 -35.40 -4.80 10.57
N THR A 167 -35.69 -3.58 11.03
CA THR A 167 -34.88 -2.90 12.08
C THR A 167 -35.13 -3.49 13.46
N SER A 168 -36.26 -4.17 13.67
CA SER A 168 -36.56 -4.92 14.89
C SER A 168 -35.87 -6.30 14.96
N LYS A 169 -35.21 -6.74 13.88
CA LYS A 169 -34.59 -8.07 13.82
C LYS A 169 -33.25 -8.07 14.57
N LYS A 170 -32.93 -9.18 15.22
CA LYS A 170 -31.68 -9.33 15.99
C LYS A 170 -30.42 -9.09 15.17
N TRP A 171 -30.41 -9.49 13.89
CA TRP A 171 -29.25 -9.28 13.01
C TRP A 171 -28.99 -7.80 12.75
N PHE A 172 -30.03 -6.96 12.70
CA PHE A 172 -29.90 -5.53 12.47
C PHE A 172 -29.21 -4.84 13.66
N ASN A 173 -29.40 -5.34 14.88
CA ASN A 173 -28.68 -4.82 16.04
C ASN A 173 -27.15 -5.03 15.94
N TYR A 174 -26.70 -6.08 15.26
CA TYR A 174 -25.27 -6.34 15.06
C TYR A 174 -24.68 -5.62 13.85
N LEU A 175 -25.47 -5.39 12.79
CA LEU A 175 -24.99 -4.78 11.54
C LEU A 175 -25.28 -3.28 11.42
N GLY A 176 -26.40 -2.82 11.96
CA GLY A 176 -26.81 -1.42 12.03
C GLY A 176 -26.52 -0.80 13.41
N SER A 177 -27.33 0.17 13.83
CA SER A 177 -27.07 0.99 15.02
C SER A 177 -27.89 0.63 16.27
N GLY A 178 -28.55 -0.54 16.29
CA GLY A 178 -29.37 -1.00 17.42
C GLY A 178 -28.60 -1.34 18.71
N ILE A 179 -29.29 -1.77 19.76
CA ILE A 179 -28.68 -2.11 21.06
C ILE A 179 -27.72 -3.30 20.90
N LEU A 180 -26.45 -3.09 21.21
CA LEU A 180 -25.44 -4.13 21.18
C LEU A 180 -25.55 -5.04 22.43
N THR A 181 -26.23 -6.18 22.27
CA THR A 181 -26.51 -7.12 23.37
C THR A 181 -25.37 -8.12 23.60
N ILE A 182 -24.19 -7.62 23.96
CA ILE A 182 -23.01 -8.45 24.29
C ILE A 182 -22.86 -8.55 25.82
N LYS A 183 -22.86 -9.78 26.35
CA LYS A 183 -22.82 -10.05 27.81
C LYS A 183 -21.56 -9.52 28.50
N GLN A 184 -20.43 -9.43 27.80
CA GLN A 184 -19.12 -9.03 28.34
C GLN A 184 -18.47 -7.92 27.50
N LEU A 185 -19.18 -6.80 27.29
CA LEU A 185 -18.68 -5.72 26.42
C LEU A 185 -17.42 -5.04 26.97
N LYS A 186 -17.34 -4.76 28.28
CA LYS A 186 -16.19 -4.06 28.90
C LYS A 186 -14.83 -4.76 28.65
N PRO A 187 -14.65 -6.06 29.00
CA PRO A 187 -13.38 -6.74 28.73
C PRO A 187 -13.10 -6.87 27.24
N LEU A 188 -14.13 -7.05 26.40
CA LEU A 188 -13.95 -7.07 24.94
C LEU A 188 -13.37 -5.74 24.44
N VAL A 189 -13.95 -4.61 24.86
CA VAL A 189 -13.45 -3.27 24.50
C VAL A 189 -12.00 -3.10 24.96
N LEU A 190 -11.67 -3.49 26.18
CA LEU A 190 -10.29 -3.40 26.68
C LEU A 190 -9.33 -4.24 25.83
N VAL A 191 -9.67 -5.50 25.56
CA VAL A 191 -8.81 -6.42 24.78
C VAL A 191 -8.58 -5.90 23.37
N PHE A 192 -9.64 -5.49 22.66
CA PHE A 192 -9.50 -4.97 21.30
C PHE A 192 -8.75 -3.63 21.26
N SER A 193 -8.98 -2.72 22.22
CA SER A 193 -8.22 -1.47 22.31
C SER A 193 -6.72 -1.73 22.57
N LEU A 194 -6.39 -2.66 23.47
CA LEU A 194 -5.01 -3.06 23.71
C LEU A 194 -4.39 -3.71 22.47
N LEU A 195 -5.14 -4.55 21.76
CA LEU A 195 -4.68 -5.17 20.52
C LEU A 195 -4.40 -4.13 19.42
N ILE A 196 -5.30 -3.18 19.19
CA ILE A 196 -5.09 -2.08 18.24
C ILE A 196 -3.85 -1.27 18.65
N PHE A 197 -3.71 -0.95 19.94
CA PHE A 197 -2.53 -0.25 20.44
C PHE A 197 -1.23 -1.04 20.25
N SER A 198 -1.24 -2.35 20.52
CA SER A 198 -0.09 -3.22 20.27
C SER A 198 0.27 -3.31 18.78
N ILE A 199 -0.72 -3.38 17.89
CA ILE A 199 -0.51 -3.34 16.43
C ILE A 199 0.14 -2.01 16.03
N THR A 200 -0.36 -0.89 16.55
CA THR A 200 0.21 0.44 16.32
C THR A 200 1.69 0.48 16.73
N LEU A 201 2.03 0.08 17.97
CA LEU A 201 3.42 0.07 18.43
C LEU A 201 4.30 -0.89 17.63
N PHE A 202 3.80 -2.10 17.36
CA PHE A 202 4.54 -3.11 16.61
C PHE A 202 4.85 -2.63 15.19
N THR A 203 3.86 -2.12 14.46
CA THR A 203 4.04 -1.65 13.08
C THR A 203 4.90 -0.39 13.01
N ASN A 204 4.80 0.52 13.98
CA ASN A 204 5.70 1.67 14.08
C ASN A 204 7.17 1.23 14.26
N GLN A 205 7.40 0.23 15.11
CA GLN A 205 8.73 -0.32 15.30
C GLN A 205 9.22 -1.06 14.06
N TYR A 206 8.37 -1.90 13.46
CA TYR A 206 8.72 -2.73 12.32
C TYR A 206 9.04 -1.91 11.05
N PHE A 207 8.24 -0.88 10.76
CA PHE A 207 8.38 -0.09 9.54
C PHE A 207 9.39 1.06 9.66
N HIS A 208 9.48 1.68 10.84
CA HIS A 208 10.20 2.95 11.01
C HIS A 208 11.26 2.93 12.12
N GLY A 209 11.27 1.89 12.96
CA GLY A 209 12.10 1.88 14.18
C GLY A 209 11.65 2.94 15.19
N GLY A 210 10.36 3.32 15.16
CA GLY A 210 9.85 4.51 15.85
C GLY A 210 9.57 4.35 17.34
N VAL A 211 9.85 3.19 17.96
CA VAL A 211 9.65 2.97 19.41
C VAL A 211 10.99 2.86 20.13
N PHE A 212 11.88 2.00 19.65
CA PHE A 212 13.21 1.80 20.21
C PHE A 212 14.27 1.61 19.12
N GLY A 213 15.51 2.04 19.38
CA GLY A 213 16.63 1.87 18.45
C GLY A 213 16.83 3.04 17.49
N LYS A 214 17.37 2.76 16.30
CA LYS A 214 17.65 3.78 15.28
C LYS A 214 16.45 3.94 14.35
N LEU A 215 16.02 5.19 14.20
CA LEU A 215 15.00 5.58 13.23
C LEU A 215 15.52 5.32 11.81
N HIS A 216 14.67 4.80 10.94
CA HIS A 216 14.96 4.62 9.53
C HIS A 216 13.74 4.94 8.69
N ASN A 217 13.96 5.39 7.45
CA ASN A 217 12.90 5.64 6.50
C ASN A 217 13.27 5.04 5.13
N LYS A 218 12.65 3.91 4.82
CA LYS A 218 12.83 3.16 3.57
C LYS A 218 12.22 3.85 2.35
N SER A 219 11.47 4.94 2.53
CA SER A 219 10.81 5.66 1.46
C SER A 219 11.60 6.86 0.97
N VAL A 220 12.79 7.14 1.51
CA VAL A 220 13.57 8.34 1.13
C VAL A 220 14.61 8.02 0.05
N LYS A 221 15.55 7.11 0.34
CA LYS A 221 16.68 6.84 -0.56
C LYS A 221 16.38 5.62 -1.43
N PRO A 222 16.66 5.67 -2.74
CA PRO A 222 16.50 4.50 -3.58
C PRO A 222 17.45 3.39 -3.12
N LYS A 223 16.96 2.16 -3.16
CA LYS A 223 17.79 0.96 -3.04
C LYS A 223 17.38 -0.03 -4.12
N VAL A 224 18.36 -0.47 -4.90
CA VAL A 224 18.19 -1.50 -5.93
C VAL A 224 18.96 -2.73 -5.48
N GLU A 225 18.25 -3.86 -5.43
CA GLU A 225 18.86 -5.16 -5.23
C GLU A 225 19.17 -5.76 -6.60
N ILE A 226 20.39 -6.29 -6.73
CA ILE A 226 20.86 -6.97 -7.93
C ILE A 226 20.97 -8.45 -7.60
N SER A 227 20.37 -9.31 -8.40
CA SER A 227 20.33 -10.76 -8.17
C SER A 227 20.48 -11.54 -9.47
N ASN A 228 20.60 -12.87 -9.38
CA ASN A 228 20.63 -13.79 -10.54
C ASN A 228 21.58 -13.36 -11.65
N VAL A 229 22.81 -12.98 -11.27
CA VAL A 229 23.82 -12.53 -12.24
C VAL A 229 24.38 -13.73 -12.97
N MET A 230 24.16 -13.78 -14.29
CA MET A 230 24.55 -14.89 -15.17
C MET A 230 25.37 -14.35 -16.34
N LEU A 231 26.46 -15.04 -16.64
CA LEU A 231 27.32 -14.74 -17.78
C LEU A 231 27.23 -15.87 -18.81
N ALA A 232 26.65 -15.58 -19.98
CA ALA A 232 26.53 -16.53 -21.09
C ALA A 232 26.94 -15.86 -22.41
N ASP A 233 27.83 -16.49 -23.19
CA ASP A 233 28.18 -16.06 -24.56
C ASP A 233 28.48 -14.55 -24.74
N ASN A 234 29.26 -13.97 -23.81
CA ASN A 234 29.59 -12.54 -23.74
C ASN A 234 28.38 -11.61 -23.46
N GLU A 235 27.26 -12.13 -23.00
CA GLU A 235 26.16 -11.37 -22.46
C GLU A 235 26.06 -11.58 -20.95
N LEU A 236 25.94 -10.46 -20.23
CA LEU A 236 25.67 -10.45 -18.80
C LEU A 236 24.19 -10.18 -18.59
N THR A 237 23.48 -11.15 -18.03
CA THR A 237 22.09 -10.99 -17.61
C THR A 237 22.03 -10.92 -16.10
N PHE A 238 21.28 -9.95 -15.57
CA PHE A 238 21.11 -9.78 -14.14
C PHE A 238 19.73 -9.22 -13.84
N GLU A 239 19.20 -9.61 -12.69
CA GLU A 239 17.91 -9.13 -12.20
C GLU A 239 18.13 -7.86 -11.38
N VAL A 240 17.29 -6.85 -11.59
CA VAL A 240 17.19 -5.66 -10.74
C VAL A 240 15.82 -5.61 -10.08
N PHE A 241 15.79 -5.30 -8.79
CA PHE A 241 14.56 -5.06 -8.02
C PHE A 241 14.69 -3.81 -7.16
N ARG A 242 13.86 -2.81 -7.41
CA ARG A 242 13.85 -1.59 -6.58
C ARG A 242 13.02 -1.80 -5.31
N VAL A 243 13.68 -1.88 -4.17
CA VAL A 243 13.06 -2.21 -2.88
C VAL A 243 12.76 -1.02 -1.97
N GLU A 244 13.44 0.11 -2.17
CA GLU A 244 13.32 1.30 -1.32
C GLU A 244 13.35 2.59 -2.15
N GLY A 245 13.00 3.70 -1.50
CA GLY A 245 12.98 5.07 -2.01
C GLY A 245 11.58 5.60 -2.28
N ALA A 246 11.51 6.84 -2.76
CA ALA A 246 10.24 7.53 -2.95
C ALA A 246 9.35 6.84 -3.99
N ASP A 247 8.05 6.79 -3.73
CA ASP A 247 7.02 6.21 -4.60
C ASP A 247 6.61 7.16 -5.74
N VAL A 248 6.85 8.47 -5.58
CA VAL A 248 6.54 9.51 -6.57
C VAL A 248 7.59 9.66 -7.69
N TYR A 249 8.82 9.16 -7.48
CA TYR A 249 9.92 9.27 -8.44
C TYR A 249 10.70 7.95 -8.57
N GLY A 250 11.24 7.70 -9.77
CA GLY A 250 12.10 6.55 -10.04
C GLY A 250 13.50 6.70 -9.44
N SER A 251 14.20 5.58 -9.31
CA SER A 251 15.67 5.64 -9.42
C SER A 251 16.02 5.88 -10.88
N PHE A 252 17.02 6.72 -11.11
CA PHE A 252 17.50 7.12 -12.42
C PHE A 252 18.93 6.62 -12.57
N LEU A 253 19.06 5.43 -13.13
CA LEU A 253 20.35 4.81 -13.38
C LEU A 253 21.05 5.55 -14.52
N ILE A 254 22.19 6.15 -14.20
CA ILE A 254 22.99 6.96 -15.14
C ILE A 254 24.28 6.27 -15.56
N GLU A 255 24.74 5.27 -14.81
CA GLU A 255 25.90 4.49 -15.19
C GLU A 255 25.80 3.04 -14.72
N MET A 256 26.32 2.14 -15.56
CA MET A 256 26.60 0.75 -15.20
C MET A 256 28.07 0.48 -15.47
N GLN A 257 28.74 -0.22 -14.56
CA GLN A 257 30.17 -0.51 -14.66
C GLN A 257 30.42 -1.99 -14.38
N ILE A 258 31.36 -2.56 -15.11
CA ILE A 258 32.01 -3.83 -14.78
C ILE A 258 33.37 -3.49 -14.18
N LEU A 259 33.61 -4.00 -12.98
CA LEU A 259 34.87 -3.86 -12.28
C LEU A 259 35.67 -5.17 -12.35
N ASN A 260 36.99 -5.03 -12.46
CA ASN A 260 37.94 -6.14 -12.36
C ASN A 260 38.23 -6.50 -10.87
N GLU A 261 39.10 -7.50 -10.65
CA GLU A 261 39.49 -7.93 -9.30
C GLU A 261 40.15 -6.84 -8.44
N LYS A 262 40.72 -5.80 -9.06
CA LYS A 262 41.33 -4.65 -8.38
C LYS A 262 40.34 -3.53 -8.08
N GLY A 263 39.08 -3.67 -8.51
CA GLY A 263 38.05 -2.63 -8.41
C GLY A 263 38.18 -1.52 -9.46
N GLU A 264 38.98 -1.71 -10.50
CA GLU A 264 39.11 -0.77 -11.62
C GLU A 264 38.02 -1.03 -12.65
N VAL A 265 37.55 0.04 -13.32
CA VAL A 265 36.49 -0.05 -14.33
C VAL A 265 37.05 -0.68 -15.62
N SER A 266 36.61 -1.89 -15.92
CA SER A 266 36.93 -2.58 -17.18
C SER A 266 35.99 -2.19 -18.32
N LYS A 267 34.70 -1.95 -18.02
CA LYS A 267 33.72 -1.46 -19.00
C LYS A 267 32.68 -0.61 -18.31
N SER A 268 32.18 0.42 -18.99
CA SER A 268 31.04 1.20 -18.50
C SER A 268 30.03 1.53 -19.60
N TRP A 269 28.77 1.65 -19.21
CA TRP A 269 27.69 2.18 -20.02
C TRP A 269 27.17 3.44 -19.36
N ASN A 270 27.29 4.56 -20.08
CA ASN A 270 26.92 5.88 -19.59
C ASN A 270 25.43 6.19 -19.80
N MET A 271 25.03 7.37 -19.34
CA MET A 271 23.64 7.85 -19.40
C MET A 271 23.05 7.88 -20.83
N ASN A 272 23.89 8.12 -21.85
CA ASN A 272 23.45 8.18 -23.24
C ASN A 272 23.09 6.80 -23.78
N TYR A 273 23.81 5.77 -23.34
CA TYR A 273 23.46 4.38 -23.64
C TYR A 273 22.21 3.97 -22.86
N LEU A 274 22.14 4.26 -21.57
CA LEU A 274 21.03 3.85 -20.68
C LEU A 274 19.69 4.51 -21.03
N SER A 275 19.69 5.78 -21.46
CA SER A 275 18.49 6.46 -21.97
C SER A 275 17.96 5.87 -23.28
N LYS A 276 18.77 5.09 -23.99
CA LYS A 276 18.42 4.40 -25.23
C LYS A 276 18.55 2.88 -25.08
N PHE A 277 18.45 2.37 -23.85
CA PHE A 277 18.65 0.96 -23.59
C PHE A 277 17.65 0.12 -24.42
N PRO A 278 18.08 -0.92 -25.14
CA PRO A 278 17.18 -1.68 -25.99
C PRO A 278 16.06 -2.33 -25.18
N GLN A 279 14.80 -2.10 -25.56
CA GLN A 279 13.64 -2.66 -24.84
C GLN A 279 13.63 -4.19 -24.86
N GLU A 280 14.15 -4.80 -25.93
CA GLU A 280 14.31 -6.25 -26.08
C GLU A 280 15.25 -6.86 -25.04
N LYS A 281 16.12 -6.05 -24.43
CA LYS A 281 17.04 -6.45 -23.36
C LYS A 281 16.51 -6.17 -21.96
N ILE A 282 15.22 -5.81 -21.84
CA ILE A 282 14.53 -5.59 -20.58
C ILE A 282 13.35 -6.55 -20.49
N ASN A 283 13.44 -7.53 -19.60
CA ASN A 283 12.33 -8.43 -19.30
C ASN A 283 11.67 -8.01 -17.97
N ASN A 284 10.53 -7.33 -18.03
CA ASN A 284 9.82 -6.85 -16.84
C ASN A 284 8.90 -7.93 -16.27
N TYR A 285 8.98 -8.15 -14.95
CA TYR A 285 8.14 -9.13 -14.26
C TYR A 285 6.77 -8.57 -13.85
N TYR A 286 6.70 -7.28 -13.53
CA TYR A 286 5.51 -6.65 -12.93
C TYR A 286 4.98 -5.48 -13.77
N VAL A 287 3.80 -4.99 -13.41
CA VAL A 287 3.14 -3.85 -14.08
C VAL A 287 4.00 -2.59 -14.06
N ALA A 288 4.75 -2.32 -12.99
CA ALA A 288 5.70 -1.21 -12.95
C ALA A 288 6.97 -1.59 -13.71
N LYS A 289 7.19 -0.93 -14.85
CA LYS A 289 8.24 -1.31 -15.81
C LYS A 289 9.52 -0.52 -15.62
N VAL A 290 10.65 -1.21 -15.54
CA VAL A 290 11.96 -0.66 -15.88
C VAL A 290 11.96 -0.29 -17.35
N LYS A 291 12.32 0.95 -17.67
CA LYS A 291 12.28 1.46 -19.04
C LYS A 291 13.30 2.57 -19.29
N PRO A 292 13.75 2.75 -20.55
CA PRO A 292 14.56 3.89 -20.91
C PRO A 292 13.78 5.19 -20.71
N GLY A 293 14.38 6.13 -20.01
CA GLY A 293 13.90 7.50 -19.86
C GLY A 293 14.65 8.46 -20.78
N LYS A 294 14.34 9.76 -20.67
CA LYS A 294 14.98 10.78 -21.52
C LYS A 294 16.50 10.89 -21.31
N HIS A 295 16.98 10.63 -20.09
CA HIS A 295 18.38 10.84 -19.71
C HIS A 295 18.98 9.69 -18.87
N SER A 296 18.24 8.62 -18.63
CA SER A 296 18.64 7.52 -17.73
C SER A 296 17.79 6.28 -17.99
N LEU A 297 18.18 5.15 -17.40
CA LEU A 297 17.28 4.00 -17.26
C LEU A 297 16.46 4.19 -15.98
N ILE A 298 15.13 4.22 -16.10
CA ILE A 298 14.22 4.49 -14.99
C ILE A 298 13.85 3.17 -14.32
N LEU A 299 14.06 3.09 -13.00
CA LEU A 299 13.64 1.98 -12.15
C LEU A 299 12.56 2.48 -11.16
N PRO A 300 11.26 2.29 -11.47
CA PRO A 300 10.16 2.63 -10.55
C PRO A 300 10.18 1.79 -9.26
N LEU A 301 9.51 2.27 -8.20
CA LEU A 301 9.51 1.55 -6.93
C LEU A 301 8.78 0.20 -7.09
N GLY A 302 9.35 -0.86 -6.54
CA GLY A 302 8.85 -2.22 -6.71
C GLY A 302 9.00 -2.77 -8.13
N ALA A 303 9.59 -2.04 -9.09
CA ALA A 303 9.83 -2.57 -10.42
C ALA A 303 10.90 -3.65 -10.34
N LYS A 304 10.64 -4.76 -11.05
CA LYS A 304 11.52 -5.92 -11.13
C LYS A 304 11.71 -6.30 -12.60
N ALA A 305 12.97 -6.44 -13.04
CA ALA A 305 13.29 -6.79 -14.42
C ALA A 305 14.62 -7.53 -14.55
N ASP A 306 14.73 -8.40 -15.54
CA ASP A 306 16.03 -8.84 -16.03
C ASP A 306 16.56 -7.82 -17.05
N LEU A 307 17.84 -7.48 -16.92
CA LEU A 307 18.57 -6.63 -17.84
C LEU A 307 19.72 -7.43 -18.45
N SER A 308 19.89 -7.31 -19.76
CA SER A 308 21.00 -7.94 -20.49
C SER A 308 21.92 -6.90 -21.12
N VAL A 309 23.24 -7.08 -20.96
CA VAL A 309 24.25 -6.21 -21.56
C VAL A 309 25.36 -6.99 -22.25
N SER A 310 25.79 -6.50 -23.42
CA SER A 310 26.89 -7.13 -24.17
C SER A 310 28.25 -6.75 -23.58
N LEU A 311 28.99 -7.77 -23.17
CA LEU A 311 30.38 -7.71 -22.73
C LEU A 311 31.37 -7.96 -23.87
N GLU A 312 30.96 -7.79 -25.13
CA GLU A 312 31.88 -7.89 -26.27
C GLU A 312 33.19 -7.12 -26.02
N GLY A 313 34.29 -7.82 -26.29
CA GLY A 313 35.65 -7.31 -26.12
C GLY A 313 36.22 -7.40 -24.70
N LEU A 314 35.47 -7.86 -23.69
CA LEU A 314 35.99 -8.02 -22.34
C LEU A 314 36.46 -9.46 -22.05
N PRO A 315 37.71 -9.68 -21.62
CA PRO A 315 38.14 -10.98 -21.15
C PRO A 315 37.46 -11.35 -19.83
N LYS A 316 37.18 -12.65 -19.62
CA LYS A 316 36.53 -13.13 -18.39
C LYS A 316 37.26 -12.74 -17.09
N SER A 317 38.58 -12.61 -17.14
CA SER A 317 39.41 -12.18 -16.01
C SER A 317 39.14 -10.74 -15.55
N GLU A 318 38.48 -9.94 -16.38
CA GLU A 318 38.14 -8.54 -16.09
C GLU A 318 36.67 -8.36 -15.64
N ILE A 319 35.92 -9.45 -15.57
CA ILE A 319 34.49 -9.45 -15.20
C ILE A 319 34.38 -9.99 -13.78
N LYS A 320 34.36 -9.09 -12.77
CA LYS A 320 34.24 -9.51 -11.37
C LYS A 320 33.01 -8.96 -10.66
N THR A 321 32.76 -7.67 -10.80
CA THR A 321 31.68 -6.99 -10.06
C THR A 321 30.87 -6.12 -11.00
N LEU A 322 29.56 -6.26 -10.97
CA LEU A 322 28.63 -5.32 -11.58
C LEU A 322 28.35 -4.19 -10.59
N LYS A 323 28.48 -2.95 -11.03
CA LYS A 323 28.17 -1.74 -10.26
C LYS A 323 27.15 -0.88 -11.00
N LEU A 324 26.10 -0.49 -10.31
CA LEU A 324 25.03 0.37 -10.79
C LEU A 324 25.10 1.72 -10.05
N ILE A 325 24.99 2.84 -10.77
CA ILE A 325 25.09 4.18 -10.22
C ILE A 325 23.86 5.01 -10.58
N ASP A 326 23.19 5.53 -9.55
CA ASP A 326 22.05 6.43 -9.65
C ASP A 326 22.46 7.90 -9.72
N ILE A 327 21.60 8.75 -10.28
CA ILE A 327 21.83 10.20 -10.36
C ILE A 327 22.08 10.87 -9.00
N SER A 328 21.57 10.30 -7.91
CA SER A 328 21.83 10.77 -6.54
C SER A 328 23.23 10.43 -6.02
N GLY A 329 24.01 9.65 -6.77
CA GLY A 329 25.30 9.10 -6.35
C GLY A 329 25.19 7.81 -5.51
N ALA A 330 23.98 7.24 -5.37
CA ALA A 330 23.83 5.92 -4.76
C ALA A 330 24.43 4.84 -5.67
N GLU A 331 25.12 3.87 -5.05
CA GLU A 331 25.82 2.79 -5.74
C GLU A 331 25.34 1.44 -5.23
N TRP A 332 25.11 0.49 -6.14
CA TRP A 332 24.74 -0.88 -5.82
C TRP A 332 25.62 -1.85 -6.57
N THR A 333 26.13 -2.87 -5.89
CA THR A 333 27.07 -3.85 -6.47
C THR A 333 26.60 -5.28 -6.30
N ALA A 334 26.94 -6.13 -7.27
CA ALA A 334 26.81 -7.57 -7.17
C ALA A 334 28.05 -8.26 -7.76
N GLU A 335 28.47 -9.34 -7.11
CA GLU A 335 29.53 -10.20 -7.63
C GLU A 335 29.03 -11.01 -8.84
N ILE A 336 29.91 -11.18 -9.81
CA ILE A 336 29.71 -12.00 -10.99
C ILE A 336 30.50 -13.29 -10.73
N HIS A 337 29.80 -14.43 -10.72
CA HIS A 337 30.40 -15.74 -10.44
C HIS A 337 30.67 -16.54 -11.71
#